data_AF-A0A975PCI3-F1
#
_entry.id   AF-A0A975PCI3-F1
#
_cell.length_a   1.000
_cell.length_b   1.000
_cell.length_c   1.000
_cell.angle_alpha   90.00
_cell.angle_beta   90.00
_cell.angle_gamma   90.00
#
_symmetry.space_group_name_H-M   'P 1'
#
loop_
_entity.id
_entity.type
_entity.pdbx_description
1 polymer ?
#
loop_
_entity_poly.entity_id
_entity_poly.type
_entity_poly.pdbx_seq_one_letter_code
_entity_poly.pdbx_strand_id
1 'polypeptide(L)'
;MKLLHVLAVSAAFAAPMASANTMMIKDVAVETDVSAIGNEAAAKYWGNLATDLQAAILSRVQDRIKDDGVTVGVDINEVSLANSFQTTLGVADSVLVGVIRITNAEGTQLDTYELSVSIEIANRYLKDGVAPASSFTDSPEHYAAMVDAFAESVVERLK
;
A
#
# COMPACT_ATOMS: atom_id res chain seq x y z
N MET A 1 9.02 -58.05 -33.78
CA MET A 1 10.04 -58.32 -32.74
C MET A 1 11.10 -57.23 -32.90
N LYS A 2 11.40 -56.32 -31.99
CA LYS A 2 11.49 -56.37 -30.52
C LYS A 2 11.09 -55.01 -29.92
N LEU A 3 10.43 -55.08 -28.76
CA LEU A 3 10.15 -53.96 -27.85
C LEU A 3 11.45 -53.37 -27.31
N LEU A 4 11.49 -52.07 -26.99
CA LEU A 4 12.31 -51.57 -25.88
C LEU A 4 11.63 -50.38 -25.17
N HIS A 5 11.02 -50.71 -24.04
CA HIS A 5 11.00 -50.04 -22.72
C HIS A 5 10.80 -48.52 -22.61
N VAL A 6 9.60 -48.20 -22.14
CA VAL A 6 9.15 -46.98 -21.46
C VAL A 6 9.98 -46.70 -20.20
N LEU A 7 10.37 -45.44 -20.00
CA LEU A 7 10.68 -44.90 -18.68
C LEU A 7 9.84 -43.62 -18.48
N ALA A 8 8.73 -43.74 -17.76
CA ALA A 8 7.92 -42.60 -17.33
C ALA A 8 8.49 -42.09 -16.00
N VAL A 9 9.18 -40.95 -16.02
CA VAL A 9 9.57 -40.23 -14.81
C VAL A 9 8.39 -39.34 -14.43
N SER A 10 7.59 -39.79 -13.48
CA SER A 10 6.59 -38.97 -12.81
C SER A 10 7.30 -38.06 -11.80
N ALA A 11 7.66 -36.85 -12.23
CA ALA A 11 8.08 -35.80 -11.30
C ALA A 11 6.83 -35.27 -10.58
N ALA A 12 6.56 -35.79 -9.38
CA ALA A 12 5.61 -35.18 -8.47
C ALA A 12 6.22 -33.84 -8.00
N PHE A 13 5.80 -32.75 -8.64
CA PHE A 13 6.01 -31.41 -8.12
C PHE A 13 5.20 -31.28 -6.82
N ALA A 14 5.87 -31.51 -5.68
CA ALA A 14 5.37 -31.04 -4.40
C ALA A 14 5.49 -29.52 -4.41
N ALA A 15 4.41 -28.83 -4.77
CA ALA A 15 4.32 -27.39 -4.60
C ALA A 15 4.46 -27.07 -3.10
N PRO A 16 5.31 -26.13 -2.69
CA PRO A 16 5.28 -25.65 -1.31
C PRO A 16 3.92 -25.00 -1.05
N MET A 17 3.15 -25.60 -0.15
CA MET A 17 1.96 -24.99 0.44
C MET A 17 2.42 -23.81 1.31
N ALA A 18 2.64 -22.65 0.69
CA ALA A 18 2.80 -21.39 1.40
C ALA A 18 1.42 -20.93 1.87
N SER A 19 0.91 -21.52 2.95
CA SER A 19 -0.17 -20.89 3.70
C SER A 19 0.49 -19.91 4.67
N ALA A 20 0.82 -18.72 4.16
CA ALA A 20 0.97 -17.56 5.03
C ALA A 20 -0.40 -17.37 5.72
N ASN A 21 -0.41 -17.18 7.04
CA ASN A 21 -1.64 -16.88 7.77
C ASN A 21 -2.07 -15.44 7.44
N THR A 22 -2.61 -15.25 6.25
CA THR A 22 -3.16 -14.00 5.77
C THR A 22 -4.20 -13.48 6.76
N MET A 23 -3.96 -12.32 7.37
CA MET A 23 -4.89 -11.76 8.36
C MET A 23 -6.25 -11.44 7.73
N MET A 24 -7.33 -11.81 8.40
CA MET A 24 -8.69 -11.39 8.03
C MET A 24 -8.94 -9.98 8.56
N ILE A 25 -9.59 -9.13 7.77
CA ILE A 25 -9.80 -7.71 8.08
C ILE A 25 -11.28 -7.48 8.37
N LYS A 26 -11.58 -6.87 9.51
CA LYS A 26 -12.93 -6.42 9.84
C LYS A 26 -13.19 -5.03 9.28
N ASP A 27 -12.25 -4.13 9.51
CA ASP A 27 -12.43 -2.70 9.24
C ASP A 27 -11.10 -2.01 8.96
N VAL A 28 -11.16 -0.93 8.18
CA VAL A 28 -10.04 -0.03 7.89
C VAL A 28 -10.50 1.37 8.23
N ALA A 29 -9.90 1.97 9.25
CA ALA A 29 -10.18 3.34 9.69
C ALA A 29 -8.97 4.21 9.36
N VAL A 30 -9.19 5.29 8.63
CA VAL A 30 -8.13 6.24 8.27
C VAL A 30 -8.46 7.61 8.84
N GLU A 31 -7.52 8.19 9.57
CA GLU A 31 -7.60 9.52 10.16
C GLU A 31 -6.48 10.40 9.59
N THR A 32 -6.79 11.68 9.38
CA THR A 32 -5.87 12.69 8.86
C THR A 32 -6.09 13.99 9.63
N ASP A 33 -5.03 14.59 10.16
CA ASP A 33 -5.10 15.92 10.76
C ASP A 33 -4.70 17.00 9.75
N VAL A 34 -5.18 18.22 9.93
CA VAL A 34 -4.76 19.37 9.13
C VAL A 34 -3.28 19.70 9.36
N SER A 35 -2.74 19.39 10.54
CA SER A 35 -1.33 19.55 10.87
C SER A 35 -0.42 18.65 10.04
N ALA A 36 -0.96 17.60 9.42
CA ALA A 36 -0.21 16.70 8.55
C ALA A 36 0.09 17.31 7.17
N ILE A 37 -0.51 18.44 6.81
CA ILE A 37 -0.28 19.07 5.50
C ILE A 37 1.13 19.69 5.47
N GLY A 38 2.04 19.07 4.72
CA GLY A 38 3.42 19.53 4.56
C GLY A 38 3.59 20.67 3.55
N ASN A 39 2.69 20.80 2.56
CA ASN A 39 2.77 21.87 1.56
C ASN A 39 1.42 22.23 0.90
N GLU A 40 1.40 23.32 0.14
CA GLU A 40 0.19 23.83 -0.54
C GLU A 40 -0.41 22.82 -1.53
N ALA A 41 0.42 22.04 -2.21
CA ALA A 41 -0.04 21.04 -3.16
C ALA A 41 -0.82 19.91 -2.45
N ALA A 42 -0.32 19.43 -1.31
CA ALA A 42 -1.01 18.45 -0.47
C ALA A 42 -2.34 18.98 0.08
N ALA A 43 -2.41 20.27 0.43
CA ALA A 43 -3.63 20.90 0.92
C ALA A 43 -4.82 20.77 -0.05
N LYS A 44 -4.55 20.70 -1.37
CA LYS A 44 -5.58 20.52 -2.40
C LYS A 44 -6.28 19.16 -2.34
N TYR A 45 -5.59 18.13 -1.84
CA TYR A 45 -6.08 16.75 -1.79
C TYR A 45 -6.45 16.30 -0.38
N TRP A 46 -5.96 17.00 0.65
CA TRP A 46 -6.16 16.67 2.06
C TRP A 46 -7.61 16.29 2.42
N GLY A 47 -8.59 17.04 1.92
CA GLY A 47 -10.01 16.82 2.25
C GLY A 47 -10.56 15.44 1.83
N ASN A 48 -9.91 14.76 0.88
CA ASN A 48 -10.30 13.41 0.45
C ASN A 48 -9.28 12.33 0.86
N LEU A 49 -8.11 12.71 1.40
CA LEU A 49 -7.00 11.80 1.64
C LEU A 49 -7.37 10.58 2.48
N ALA A 50 -8.09 10.78 3.58
CA ALA A 50 -8.54 9.67 4.42
C ALA A 50 -9.46 8.70 3.66
N THR A 51 -10.43 9.23 2.92
CA THR A 51 -11.38 8.44 2.14
C THR A 51 -10.68 7.68 1.01
N ASP A 52 -9.76 8.33 0.30
CA ASP A 52 -9.02 7.73 -0.81
C ASP A 52 -8.10 6.60 -0.32
N LEU A 53 -7.38 6.81 0.79
CA LEU A 53 -6.54 5.76 1.40
C LEU A 53 -7.37 4.58 1.89
N GLN A 54 -8.50 4.85 2.58
CA GLN A 54 -9.38 3.80 3.06
C GLN A 54 -9.91 2.97 1.89
N ALA A 55 -10.39 3.62 0.83
CA ALA A 55 -10.88 2.95 -0.37
C ALA A 55 -9.78 2.14 -1.06
N ALA A 56 -8.57 2.70 -1.19
CA ALA A 56 -7.44 2.05 -1.82
C ALA A 56 -6.97 0.78 -1.05
N ILE A 57 -6.97 0.82 0.28
CA ILE A 57 -6.64 -0.33 1.12
C ILE A 57 -7.75 -1.38 1.01
N LEU A 58 -9.01 -0.98 1.21
CA LEU A 58 -10.16 -1.90 1.16
C LEU A 58 -10.25 -2.62 -0.19
N SER A 59 -10.03 -1.92 -1.31
CA SER A 59 -10.04 -2.50 -2.64
C SER A 59 -9.03 -3.64 -2.82
N ARG A 60 -7.95 -3.66 -2.04
CA ARG A 60 -6.88 -4.67 -2.09
C ARG A 60 -7.08 -5.85 -1.14
N VAL A 61 -8.01 -5.74 -0.18
CA VAL A 61 -8.28 -6.78 0.83
C VAL A 61 -9.72 -7.30 0.79
N GLN A 62 -10.45 -7.05 -0.30
CA GLN A 62 -11.87 -7.42 -0.44
C GLN A 62 -12.13 -8.92 -0.24
N ASP A 63 -11.16 -9.76 -0.60
CA ASP A 63 -11.19 -11.22 -0.45
C ASP A 63 -10.92 -11.71 0.99
N ARG A 64 -10.55 -10.79 1.89
CA ARG A 64 -10.13 -11.06 3.27
C ARG A 64 -11.05 -10.40 4.31
N ILE A 65 -12.19 -9.86 3.89
CA ILE A 65 -13.12 -9.19 4.82
C ILE A 65 -13.90 -10.22 5.64
N LYS A 66 -13.87 -10.09 6.97
CA LYS A 66 -14.62 -10.95 7.91
C LYS A 66 -14.95 -10.22 9.20
N ASP A 67 -16.15 -10.46 9.74
CA ASP A 67 -16.66 -9.76 10.94
C ASP A 67 -15.80 -9.93 12.20
N ASP A 68 -15.07 -11.04 12.33
CA ASP A 68 -14.15 -11.33 13.45
C ASP A 68 -12.68 -11.02 13.11
N GLY A 69 -12.43 -10.31 12.01
CA GLY A 69 -11.10 -9.88 11.58
C GLY A 69 -10.49 -8.79 12.45
N VAL A 70 -9.26 -8.40 12.10
CA VAL A 70 -8.56 -7.28 12.74
C VAL A 70 -9.05 -5.93 12.19
N THR A 71 -8.96 -4.89 12.99
CA THR A 71 -9.12 -3.50 12.55
C THR A 71 -7.75 -2.91 12.24
N VAL A 72 -7.63 -2.32 11.05
CA VAL A 72 -6.45 -1.57 10.62
C VAL A 72 -6.74 -0.08 10.79
N GLY A 73 -6.15 0.54 11.80
CA GLY A 73 -6.16 1.99 11.98
C GLY A 73 -4.96 2.62 11.28
N VAL A 74 -5.17 3.71 10.56
CA VAL A 74 -4.13 4.49 9.88
C VAL A 74 -4.27 5.94 10.32
N ASP A 75 -3.24 6.50 10.92
CA ASP A 75 -3.17 7.90 11.31
C ASP A 75 -2.11 8.60 10.48
N ILE A 76 -2.49 9.59 9.68
CA ILE A 76 -1.58 10.28 8.79
C ILE A 76 -0.93 11.47 9.50
N ASN A 77 0.40 11.39 9.62
CA ASN A 77 1.23 12.38 10.29
C ASN A 77 1.77 13.44 9.32
N GLU A 78 2.02 13.06 8.06
CA GLU A 78 2.57 13.97 7.07
C GLU A 78 2.12 13.60 5.66
N VAL A 79 1.72 14.60 4.88
CA VAL A 79 1.51 14.52 3.45
C VAL A 79 2.13 15.74 2.78
N SER A 80 3.11 15.50 1.92
CA SER A 80 3.75 16.50 1.07
C SER A 80 3.74 16.00 -0.36
N LEU A 81 3.37 16.88 -1.28
CA LEU A 81 3.39 16.61 -2.72
C LEU A 81 4.34 17.61 -3.37
N ALA A 82 5.62 17.26 -3.49
CA ALA A 82 6.57 18.06 -4.26
C ALA A 82 6.33 17.87 -5.75
N ASN A 83 6.47 18.94 -6.53
CA ASN A 83 6.46 18.78 -7.97
C ASN A 83 7.76 18.15 -8.45
N SER A 84 7.73 17.54 -9.65
CA SER A 84 8.88 16.83 -10.19
C SER A 84 10.13 17.70 -10.38
N PHE A 85 9.98 19.01 -10.56
CA PHE A 85 11.11 19.94 -10.65
C PHE A 85 11.80 20.11 -9.29
N GLN A 86 11.04 20.31 -8.21
CA GLN A 86 11.56 20.39 -6.85
C GLN A 86 12.24 19.09 -6.42
N THR A 87 11.64 17.94 -6.75
CA THR A 87 12.23 16.62 -6.47
C THR A 87 13.51 16.40 -7.27
N THR A 88 13.54 16.74 -8.57
CA THR A 88 14.74 16.59 -9.41
C THR A 88 15.91 17.44 -8.91
N LEU A 89 15.61 18.62 -8.35
CA LEU A 89 16.63 19.50 -7.77
C LEU A 89 16.99 19.13 -6.32
N GLY A 90 16.32 18.14 -5.72
CA GLY A 90 16.52 17.76 -4.31
C GLY A 90 16.09 18.85 -3.32
N VAL A 91 15.14 19.71 -3.72
CA VAL A 91 14.70 20.87 -2.93
C VAL A 91 13.45 20.56 -2.10
N ALA A 92 12.63 19.61 -2.55
CA ALA A 92 11.49 19.09 -1.78
C ALA A 92 11.11 17.68 -2.27
N ASP A 93 10.60 16.87 -1.34
CA ASP A 93 10.19 15.50 -1.62
C ASP A 93 8.68 15.33 -1.47
N SER A 94 8.12 14.44 -2.29
CA SER A 94 6.77 13.92 -2.08
C SER A 94 6.85 12.76 -1.10
N VAL A 95 6.16 12.92 0.04
CA VAL A 95 6.14 11.93 1.10
C VAL A 95 4.74 11.81 1.67
N LEU A 96 4.36 10.58 2.01
CA LEU A 96 3.16 10.26 2.79
C LEU A 96 3.57 9.39 3.97
N VAL A 97 3.41 9.91 5.18
CA VAL A 97 3.81 9.27 6.43
C VAL A 97 2.59 9.05 7.30
N GLY A 98 2.46 7.85 7.84
CA GLY A 98 1.43 7.55 8.83
C GLY A 98 1.81 6.42 9.77
N VAL A 99 1.11 6.36 10.89
CA VAL A 99 1.21 5.27 11.87
C VAL A 99 0.06 4.30 11.63
N ILE A 100 0.41 3.03 11.48
CA ILE A 100 -0.54 1.95 11.27
C ILE A 100 -0.65 1.20 12.58
N ARG A 101 -1.88 0.98 13.04
CA ARG A 101 -2.20 0.19 14.23
C ARG A 101 -3.08 -0.98 13.83
N ILE A 102 -2.69 -2.19 14.19
CA ILE A 102 -3.49 -3.39 13.96
C ILE A 102 -4.05 -3.83 15.30
N THR A 103 -5.37 -4.00 15.37
CA THR A 103 -6.09 -4.31 16.61
C THR A 103 -6.99 -5.52 16.39
N ASN A 104 -7.06 -6.45 17.35
CA ASN A 104 -8.00 -7.57 17.27
C ASN A 104 -9.45 -7.14 17.57
N ALA A 105 -10.40 -8.08 17.44
CA ALA A 105 -11.82 -7.83 17.71
C ALA A 105 -12.11 -7.41 19.17
N GLU A 106 -11.22 -7.70 20.12
CA GLU A 106 -11.34 -7.32 21.54
C GLU A 106 -10.74 -5.93 21.83
N GLY A 107 -10.18 -5.24 20.82
CA GLY A 107 -9.54 -3.94 21.01
C GLY A 107 -8.08 -4.02 21.49
N THR A 108 -7.49 -5.23 21.52
CA THR A 108 -6.07 -5.40 21.87
C THR A 108 -5.19 -5.10 20.67
N GLN A 109 -4.23 -4.19 20.86
CA GLN A 109 -3.23 -3.88 19.84
C GLN A 109 -2.32 -5.09 19.59
N LEU A 110 -2.31 -5.56 18.34
CA LEU A 110 -1.46 -6.66 17.87
C LEU A 110 -0.14 -6.15 17.32
N ASP A 111 -0.18 -5.03 16.60
CA ASP A 111 1.00 -4.43 15.97
C ASP A 111 0.85 -2.91 15.82
N THR A 112 1.96 -2.21 15.74
CA THR A 112 2.02 -0.78 15.40
C THR A 112 3.34 -0.43 14.76
N TYR A 113 3.29 0.25 13.62
CA TYR A 113 4.48 0.69 12.90
C TYR A 113 4.23 2.02 12.19
N GLU A 114 5.29 2.78 11.99
CA GLU A 114 5.28 3.93 11.08
C GLU A 114 5.58 3.44 9.65
N LEU A 115 4.82 3.97 8.71
CA LEU A 115 5.01 3.76 7.28
C LEU A 115 5.28 5.11 6.62
N SER A 116 6.39 5.19 5.90
CA SER A 116 6.73 6.33 5.06
C SER A 116 6.88 5.87 3.63
N VAL A 117 6.14 6.51 2.73
CA VAL A 117 6.21 6.31 1.29
C VAL A 117 6.76 7.58 0.66
N SER A 118 7.88 7.45 -0.06
CA SER A 118 8.37 8.47 -0.97
C SER A 118 7.93 8.19 -2.40
N ILE A 119 8.06 9.18 -3.28
CA ILE A 119 7.80 8.99 -4.71
C ILE A 119 8.66 7.88 -5.35
N GLU A 120 9.85 7.63 -4.83
CA GLU A 120 10.73 6.57 -5.32
C GLU A 120 10.18 5.19 -4.98
N ILE A 121 9.56 5.06 -3.80
CA ILE A 121 8.82 3.87 -3.40
C ILE A 121 7.58 3.74 -4.28
N ALA A 122 6.82 4.83 -4.47
CA ALA A 122 5.62 4.82 -5.31
C ALA A 122 5.90 4.41 -6.76
N ASN A 123 7.01 4.88 -7.34
CA ASN A 123 7.44 4.50 -8.68
C ASN A 123 7.66 3.01 -8.86
N ARG A 124 8.05 2.28 -7.79
CA ARG A 124 8.25 0.82 -7.85
C ARG A 124 6.94 0.03 -7.95
N TYR A 125 5.81 0.65 -7.58
CA TYR A 125 4.49 0.03 -7.63
C TYR A 125 3.68 0.39 -8.88
N LEU A 126 4.25 1.19 -9.79
CA LEU A 126 3.62 1.49 -11.08
C LEU A 126 3.63 0.25 -11.98
N LYS A 127 2.52 0.04 -12.69
CA LYS A 127 2.41 -1.04 -13.69
C LYS A 127 3.29 -0.73 -14.90
N ASP A 128 3.85 -1.77 -15.52
CA ASP A 128 4.65 -1.65 -16.74
C ASP A 128 3.91 -0.84 -17.82
N GLY A 129 4.58 0.17 -18.39
CA GLY A 129 4.02 1.05 -19.42
C GLY A 129 3.38 2.35 -18.93
N VAL A 130 3.29 2.56 -17.61
CA VAL A 130 2.89 3.85 -17.02
C VAL A 130 4.15 4.71 -16.84
N ALA A 131 4.08 6.00 -17.19
CA ALA A 131 5.17 6.94 -16.96
C ALA A 131 5.49 7.01 -15.46
N PRO A 132 6.77 7.10 -15.05
CA PRO A 132 7.13 7.18 -13.64
C PRO A 132 6.44 8.38 -13.00
N ALA A 133 6.03 8.26 -11.74
CA ALA A 133 5.29 9.28 -11.03
C ALA A 133 6.11 10.58 -10.83
N SER A 134 7.43 10.47 -10.87
CA SER A 134 8.35 11.60 -10.97
C SER A 134 8.24 12.39 -12.29
N SER A 135 7.54 11.89 -13.31
CA SER A 135 7.25 12.65 -14.54
C SER A 135 5.98 13.50 -14.43
N PHE A 136 5.18 13.30 -13.38
CA PHE A 136 3.94 14.05 -13.14
C PHE A 136 4.25 15.34 -12.37
N THR A 137 4.38 16.45 -13.09
CA THR A 137 4.40 17.81 -12.54
C THR A 137 3.01 18.16 -12.03
N ASP A 138 2.79 18.12 -10.70
CA ASP A 138 1.56 18.59 -10.01
C ASP A 138 0.23 17.95 -10.41
N SER A 139 0.25 16.80 -11.09
CA SER A 139 -0.97 16.22 -11.64
C SER A 139 -1.66 15.28 -10.63
N PRO A 140 -3.01 15.14 -10.68
CA PRO A 140 -3.77 14.21 -9.84
C PRO A 140 -3.25 12.77 -9.82
N GLU A 141 -2.58 12.35 -10.89
CA GLU A 141 -1.93 11.05 -11.04
C GLU A 141 -0.78 10.86 -10.05
N HIS A 142 -0.05 11.93 -9.70
CA HIS A 142 1.02 11.90 -8.71
C HIS A 142 0.45 11.57 -7.32
N TYR A 143 -0.61 12.26 -6.93
CA TYR A 143 -1.33 12.01 -5.68
C TYR A 143 -1.86 10.57 -5.63
N ALA A 144 -2.52 10.12 -6.71
CA ALA A 144 -3.04 8.76 -6.81
C ALA A 144 -1.93 7.70 -6.65
N ALA A 145 -0.75 7.91 -7.25
CA ALA A 145 0.38 7.00 -7.11
C ALA A 145 0.88 6.89 -5.67
N MET A 146 0.91 8.00 -4.92
CA MET A 146 1.29 8.00 -3.50
C MET A 146 0.27 7.25 -2.64
N VAL A 147 -1.03 7.47 -2.87
CA VAL A 147 -2.12 6.74 -2.20
C VAL A 147 -2.04 5.24 -2.48
N ASP A 148 -1.85 4.87 -3.74
CA ASP A 148 -1.76 3.46 -4.15
C ASP A 148 -0.55 2.75 -3.54
N ALA A 149 0.60 3.40 -3.53
CA ALA A 149 1.83 2.85 -2.97
C ALA A 149 1.74 2.68 -1.44
N PHE A 150 1.11 3.64 -0.76
CA PHE A 150 0.83 3.53 0.68
C PHE A 150 -0.12 2.36 0.96
N ALA A 151 -1.23 2.28 0.24
CA ALA A 151 -2.19 1.19 0.39
C ALA A 151 -1.54 -0.18 0.14
N GLU A 152 -0.71 -0.32 -0.90
CA GLU A 152 0.00 -1.56 -1.18
C GLU A 152 0.96 -1.93 -0.04
N SER A 153 1.74 -0.97 0.46
CA SER A 153 2.69 -1.18 1.55
C SER A 153 2.00 -1.63 2.85
N VAL A 154 0.81 -1.08 3.15
CA VAL A 154 -0.02 -1.55 4.27
C VAL A 154 -0.44 -3.00 4.05
N VAL A 155 -0.95 -3.33 2.86
CA VAL A 155 -1.46 -4.68 2.55
C VAL A 155 -0.35 -5.72 2.55
N GLU A 156 0.86 -5.37 2.11
CA GLU A 156 2.04 -6.23 2.20
C GLU A 156 2.38 -6.62 3.63
N ARG A 157 2.17 -5.72 4.60
CA ARG A 157 2.37 -6.01 6.04
C ARG A 157 1.29 -6.88 6.66
N LEU A 158 0.15 -7.04 5.99
CA LEU A 158 -0.96 -7.88 6.46
C LEU A 158 -0.84 -9.34 5.96
N LYS A 159 0.17 -9.68 5.15
CA LYS A 159 0.37 -11.01 4.57
C LYS A 159 1.03 -11.99 5.56
#